data_AF-D9PKL9-F1
#
_entry.id   AF-D9PKL9-F1
#
_cell.length_a   1.000
_cell.length_b   1.000
_cell.length_c   1.000
_cell.angle_alpha   90.00
_cell.angle_beta   90.00
_cell.angle_gamma   90.00
#
_symmetry.space_group_name_H-M   'P 1'
#
loop_
_entity.id
_entity.type
_entity.pdbx_description
1 polymer ?
#
loop_
_entity_poly.entity_id
_entity_poly.type
_entity_poly.pdbx_seq_one_letter_code
_entity_poly.pdbx_strand_id
1 'polypeptide(L)'
;MVYKNEAGIDSDITVSESDIANLIRSKAAVYAGVSMLIRHMGLTFDGIDKLYVAGGFGNFLDVQKSVFIGLLPDLPIDKFEFIGNSSLSGARQSLLSAGDFLNAKAIAQNMMYVELSVEPSFMNEYVSAIFLPHTHTELFHSVMGGLAENV
;
A
#
# COMPACT_ATOMS: atom_id res chain seq x y z
N MET A 1 -4.74 17.81 -16.24
CA MET A 1 -4.06 19.11 -16.15
C MET A 1 -5.12 20.14 -15.80
N VAL A 2 -4.82 21.05 -14.88
CA VAL A 2 -5.70 22.18 -14.58
C VAL A 2 -4.95 23.43 -15.00
N TYR A 3 -5.55 24.22 -15.88
CA TYR A 3 -4.92 25.45 -16.37
C TYR A 3 -4.92 26.52 -15.28
N LYS A 4 -3.93 27.43 -15.33
CA LYS A 4 -3.72 28.53 -14.39
C LYS A 4 -4.98 29.35 -14.10
N ASN A 5 -5.84 29.57 -15.10
CA ASN A 5 -7.10 30.31 -14.94
C ASN A 5 -8.15 29.59 -14.08
N GLU A 6 -7.99 28.29 -13.84
CA GLU A 6 -8.89 27.43 -13.05
C GLU A 6 -8.23 26.92 -11.76
N ALA A 7 -6.90 27.00 -11.65
CA ALA A 7 -6.13 26.37 -10.58
C ALA A 7 -6.18 27.11 -9.23
N GLY A 8 -6.55 28.39 -9.21
CA GLY A 8 -6.51 29.21 -7.98
C GLY A 8 -5.09 29.56 -7.48
N ILE A 9 -4.07 29.24 -8.29
CA ILE A 9 -2.65 29.57 -8.08
C ILE A 9 -2.05 30.13 -9.37
N ASP A 10 -0.87 30.76 -9.30
CA ASP A 10 -0.26 31.47 -10.44
C ASP A 10 0.43 30.55 -11.48
N SER A 11 0.06 29.28 -11.53
CA SER A 11 0.67 28.26 -12.40
C SER A 11 -0.32 27.15 -12.78
N ASP A 12 -0.07 26.46 -13.89
CA ASP A 12 -0.80 25.23 -14.24
C ASP A 12 -0.50 24.11 -13.23
N ILE A 13 -1.46 23.20 -13.02
CA ILE A 13 -1.28 21.96 -12.27
C ILE A 13 -1.12 20.82 -13.28
N THR A 14 0.07 20.23 -13.31
CA THR A 14 0.46 19.20 -14.28
C THR A 14 0.87 17.91 -13.59
N VAL A 15 0.78 16.78 -14.30
CA VAL A 15 1.38 15.51 -13.89
C VAL A 15 2.37 15.13 -14.99
N SER A 16 3.64 15.02 -14.65
CA SER A 16 4.72 14.70 -15.57
C SER A 16 5.01 13.20 -15.64
N GLU A 17 5.78 12.77 -16.65
CA GLU A 17 6.31 11.41 -16.72
C GLU A 17 7.18 11.07 -15.50
N SER A 18 7.93 12.03 -14.98
CA SER A 18 8.70 11.84 -13.74
C SER A 18 7.82 11.61 -12.52
N ASP A 19 6.65 12.26 -12.43
CA ASP A 19 5.69 12.03 -11.35
C ASP A 19 5.06 10.64 -11.46
N ILE A 20 4.70 10.22 -12.67
CA ILE A 20 4.20 8.86 -12.93
C ILE A 20 5.25 7.82 -12.57
N ALA A 21 6.50 8.03 -13.00
CA ALA A 21 7.60 7.13 -12.68
C ALA A 21 7.89 7.06 -11.17
N ASN A 22 7.78 8.19 -10.46
CA ASN A 22 7.89 8.21 -9.00
C ASN A 22 6.75 7.42 -8.33
N LEU A 23 5.50 7.63 -8.77
CA LEU A 23 4.35 6.89 -8.26
C LEU A 23 4.53 5.37 -8.45
N ILE A 24 4.95 4.95 -9.65
CA ILE A 24 5.20 3.55 -9.98
C ILE A 24 6.29 2.95 -9.10
N ARG A 25 7.40 3.67 -8.86
CA ARG A 25 8.45 3.19 -7.95
C ARG A 25 7.98 3.08 -6.51
N SER A 26 7.24 4.09 -6.02
CA SER A 26 6.72 4.08 -4.65
C SER A 26 5.73 2.95 -4.42
N LYS A 27 4.79 2.72 -5.35
CA LYS A 27 3.83 1.62 -5.22
C LYS A 27 4.51 0.25 -5.35
N ALA A 28 5.51 0.12 -6.22
CA ALA A 28 6.28 -1.11 -6.39
C ALA A 28 7.01 -1.50 -5.10
N ALA A 29 7.62 -0.52 -4.41
CA ALA A 29 8.30 -0.76 -3.14
C ALA A 29 7.34 -1.24 -2.04
N VAL A 30 6.14 -0.67 -1.97
CA VAL A 30 5.10 -1.10 -1.01
C VAL A 30 4.63 -2.51 -1.31
N TYR A 31 4.25 -2.80 -2.56
CA TYR A 31 3.78 -4.13 -2.96
C TYR A 31 4.85 -5.20 -2.72
N ALA A 32 6.10 -4.95 -3.13
CA ALA A 32 7.21 -5.87 -2.92
C ALA A 32 7.48 -6.12 -1.44
N GLY A 33 7.39 -5.09 -0.60
CA GLY A 33 7.53 -5.24 0.85
C GLY A 33 6.46 -6.16 1.44
N VAL A 34 5.20 -5.95 1.09
CA VAL A 34 4.09 -6.78 1.57
C VAL A 34 4.22 -8.22 1.07
N SER A 35 4.46 -8.41 -0.23
CA SER A 35 4.65 -9.73 -0.86
C SER A 35 5.78 -10.51 -0.19
N MET A 36 6.89 -9.84 0.11
CA MET A 36 8.02 -10.47 0.77
C MET A 36 7.73 -10.88 2.21
N LEU A 37 7.07 -10.04 3.00
CA LEU A 37 6.72 -10.36 4.39
C LEU A 37 5.79 -11.58 4.46
N ILE A 38 4.78 -11.63 3.60
CA ILE A 38 3.84 -12.76 3.51
C ILE A 38 4.60 -14.04 3.15
N ARG A 39 5.49 -13.98 2.16
CA ARG A 39 6.33 -15.11 1.75
C ARG A 39 7.27 -15.58 2.87
N HIS A 40 7.87 -14.66 3.61
CA HIS A 40 8.77 -14.97 4.73
C HIS A 40 8.04 -15.69 5.86
N MET A 41 6.74 -15.41 6.05
CA MET A 41 5.89 -16.11 7.00
C MET A 41 5.37 -17.47 6.48
N GLY A 42 5.72 -17.86 5.25
CA GLY A 42 5.21 -19.09 4.62
C GLY A 42 3.73 -19.02 4.28
N LEU A 43 3.17 -17.81 4.19
CA LEU A 43 1.76 -17.56 3.87
C LEU A 43 1.59 -17.20 2.40
N THR A 44 0.35 -17.20 1.94
CA THR A 44 -0.08 -16.62 0.67
C THR A 44 -1.05 -15.47 0.94
N PHE A 45 -1.32 -14.63 -0.06
CA PHE A 45 -2.31 -13.55 0.08
C PHE A 45 -3.71 -14.09 0.44
N ASP A 46 -4.07 -15.29 -0.03
CA ASP A 46 -5.34 -15.93 0.31
C ASP A 46 -5.50 -16.20 1.82
N GLY A 47 -4.38 -16.42 2.51
CA GLY A 47 -4.34 -16.64 3.95
C GLY A 47 -4.48 -15.37 4.79
N ILE A 48 -4.63 -14.20 4.18
CA ILE A 48 -4.83 -12.93 4.89
C ILE A 48 -6.32 -12.75 5.19
N ASP A 49 -6.69 -12.64 6.46
CA ASP A 49 -8.07 -12.39 6.88
C ASP A 49 -8.48 -10.92 6.71
N LYS A 50 -7.60 -10.00 7.13
CA LYS A 50 -7.82 -8.55 7.13
C LYS A 50 -6.51 -7.82 6.80
N LEU A 51 -6.60 -6.78 5.98
CA LEU A 51 -5.51 -5.87 5.65
C LEU A 51 -5.87 -4.46 6.14
N TYR A 52 -5.22 -4.05 7.24
CA TYR A 52 -5.38 -2.72 7.80
C TYR A 52 -4.45 -1.72 7.11
N VAL A 53 -5.01 -0.66 6.56
CA VAL A 53 -4.26 0.41 5.92
C VAL A 53 -4.28 1.65 6.80
N ALA A 54 -3.10 2.11 7.18
CA ALA A 54 -2.90 3.32 7.96
C ALA A 54 -2.11 4.35 7.14
N GLY A 55 -2.27 5.63 7.47
CA GLY A 55 -1.47 6.71 6.90
C GLY A 55 -2.23 8.01 6.69
N GLY A 56 -1.50 9.03 6.25
CA GLY A 56 -2.02 10.36 5.98
C GLY A 56 -2.97 10.45 4.78
N PHE A 57 -3.03 9.39 3.94
CA PHE A 57 -3.97 9.30 2.83
C PHE A 57 -5.44 9.30 3.28
N GLY A 58 -5.71 9.13 4.58
CA GLY A 58 -7.03 9.34 5.16
C GLY A 58 -8.12 8.46 4.53
N ASN A 59 -9.38 8.85 4.72
CA ASN A 59 -10.55 8.20 4.10
C ASN A 59 -10.59 8.31 2.55
N PHE A 60 -9.52 8.80 1.92
CA PHE A 60 -9.46 9.10 0.50
C PHE A 60 -8.68 8.05 -0.29
N LEU A 61 -8.06 7.06 0.36
CA LEU A 61 -7.47 5.94 -0.35
C LEU A 61 -8.58 5.02 -0.88
N ASP A 62 -8.78 5.07 -2.18
CA ASP A 62 -9.69 4.19 -2.90
C ASP A 62 -9.02 2.82 -3.08
N VAL A 63 -9.55 1.80 -2.40
CA VAL A 63 -9.01 0.44 -2.42
C VAL A 63 -9.01 -0.12 -3.83
N GLN A 64 -10.09 0.06 -4.59
CA GLN A 64 -10.19 -0.47 -5.96
C GLN A 64 -9.14 0.15 -6.86
N LYS A 65 -8.96 1.48 -6.81
CA LYS A 65 -7.91 2.16 -7.58
C LYS A 65 -6.51 1.75 -7.13
N SER A 66 -6.33 1.48 -5.84
CA SER A 66 -5.04 1.05 -5.29
C SER A 66 -4.67 -0.35 -5.77
N VAL A 67 -5.64 -1.28 -5.85
CA VAL A 67 -5.45 -2.60 -6.47
C VAL A 67 -5.21 -2.44 -7.97
N PHE A 68 -5.97 -1.57 -8.64
CA PHE A 68 -5.84 -1.32 -10.09
C PHE A 68 -4.43 -0.89 -10.51
N ILE A 69 -3.77 -0.04 -9.72
CA ILE A 69 -2.38 0.35 -10.01
C ILE A 69 -1.33 -0.65 -9.46
N GLY A 70 -1.77 -1.68 -8.73
CA GLY A 70 -0.90 -2.66 -8.08
C GLY A 70 -0.13 -2.12 -6.87
N LEU A 71 -0.71 -1.17 -6.13
CA LEU A 71 -0.21 -0.74 -4.82
C LEU A 71 -0.58 -1.75 -3.73
N LEU A 72 -1.82 -2.24 -3.77
CA LEU A 72 -2.36 -3.24 -2.86
C LEU A 72 -2.56 -4.56 -3.60
N PRO A 73 -2.47 -5.71 -2.91
CA PRO A 73 -2.74 -7.01 -3.53
C PRO A 73 -4.20 -7.13 -3.96
N ASP A 74 -4.44 -7.96 -4.98
CA ASP A 74 -5.79 -8.25 -5.46
C ASP A 74 -6.52 -9.17 -4.48
N LEU A 75 -7.24 -8.55 -3.54
CA LEU A 75 -8.04 -9.23 -2.52
C LEU A 75 -9.47 -8.70 -2.52
N PRO A 76 -10.44 -9.47 -2.00
CA PRO A 76 -11.80 -8.99 -1.77
C PRO A 76 -11.82 -7.67 -0.97
N ILE A 77 -12.64 -6.72 -1.39
CA ILE A 77 -12.65 -5.36 -0.84
C ILE A 77 -13.02 -5.31 0.66
N ASP A 78 -13.82 -6.28 1.12
CA ASP A 78 -14.24 -6.44 2.51
C ASP A 78 -13.10 -6.86 3.46
N LYS A 79 -12.00 -7.39 2.91
CA LYS A 79 -10.76 -7.65 3.68
C LYS A 79 -9.99 -6.38 4.00
N PHE A 80 -10.26 -5.25 3.34
CA PHE A 80 -9.53 -4.01 3.59
C PHE A 80 -10.22 -3.16 4.65
N GLU A 81 -9.42 -2.55 5.53
CA GLU A 81 -9.93 -1.60 6.52
C GLU A 81 -8.98 -0.42 6.65
N PHE A 82 -9.48 0.78 6.36
CA PHE A 82 -8.71 1.99 6.53
C PHE A 82 -8.88 2.55 7.95
N ILE A 83 -7.78 2.66 8.69
CA ILE A 83 -7.79 3.03 10.13
C ILE A 83 -7.25 4.45 10.40
N GLY A 84 -6.97 5.23 9.36
CA GLY A 84 -6.51 6.61 9.51
C GLY A 84 -5.07 6.75 9.96
N ASN A 85 -4.80 7.85 10.65
CA ASN A 85 -3.50 8.09 11.27
C ASN A 85 -3.40 7.29 12.57
N SER A 86 -3.00 6.03 12.43
CA SER A 86 -2.82 5.10 13.55
C SER A 86 -1.71 5.54 14.51
N SER A 87 -0.67 6.23 14.02
CA SER A 87 0.40 6.77 14.86
C SER A 87 -0.13 7.81 15.86
N LEU A 88 -0.91 8.79 15.39
CA LEU A 88 -1.52 9.80 16.26
C LEU A 88 -2.55 9.19 17.20
N SER A 89 -3.38 8.28 16.68
CA SER A 89 -4.41 7.61 17.48
C SER A 89 -3.80 6.72 18.57
N GLY A 90 -2.71 6.01 18.27
CA GLY A 90 -1.96 5.20 19.23
C GLY A 90 -1.23 6.03 20.28
N ALA A 91 -0.65 7.17 19.88
CA ALA A 91 -0.03 8.13 20.81
C ALA A 91 -1.06 8.69 21.79
N ARG A 92 -2.24 9.08 21.31
CA ARG A 92 -3.35 9.54 22.17
C ARG A 92 -3.82 8.45 23.14
N GLN A 93 -4.00 7.21 22.68
CA GLN A 93 -4.40 6.09 23.54
C GLN A 93 -3.37 5.86 24.65
N SER A 94 -2.09 5.80 24.28
CA SER A 94 -0.98 5.64 25.22
C SER A 94 -0.87 6.79 26.23
N LEU A 95 -1.18 8.02 25.81
CA LEU A 95 -1.17 9.20 26.69
C LEU A 95 -2.30 9.15 27.73
N LEU A 96 -3.48 8.64 27.36
CA LEU A 96 -4.68 8.64 28.20
C LEU A 96 -4.78 7.38 29.08
N SER A 97 -4.01 6.34 28.79
CA SER A 97 -4.11 5.03 29.45
C SER A 97 -2.74 4.41 29.68
N ALA A 98 -2.38 4.28 30.96
CA ALA A 98 -1.15 3.58 31.35
C ALA A 98 -1.17 2.11 30.91
N GLY A 99 -2.35 1.47 30.89
CA GLY A 99 -2.52 0.11 30.40
C GLY A 99 -2.20 -0.01 28.91
N ASP A 100 -2.73 0.89 28.08
CA ASP A 100 -2.47 0.89 26.63
C ASP A 100 -1.01 1.20 26.32
N PHE A 101 -0.38 2.07 27.09
CA PHE A 101 1.06 2.32 26.98
C PHE A 101 1.91 1.08 27.30
N LEU A 102 1.55 0.32 28.35
CA LEU A 102 2.23 -0.93 28.67
C LEU A 102 1.98 -2.01 27.60
N ASN A 103 0.77 -2.07 27.05
CA ASN A 103 0.46 -2.97 25.95
C ASN A 103 1.27 -2.63 24.69
N ALA A 104 1.37 -1.36 24.32
CA ALA A 104 2.20 -0.91 23.20
C ALA A 104 3.68 -1.29 23.39
N LYS A 105 4.21 -1.21 24.61
CA LYS A 105 5.56 -1.68 24.94
C LYS A 105 5.70 -3.20 24.75
N ALA A 106 4.73 -3.97 25.23
CA ALA A 106 4.76 -5.42 25.06
C ALA A 106 4.71 -5.81 23.57
N ILE A 107 3.88 -5.16 22.77
CA ILE A 107 3.83 -5.35 21.31
C ILE A 107 5.21 -5.07 20.70
N ALA A 108 5.81 -3.92 21.01
CA ALA A 108 7.12 -3.55 20.48
C ALA A 108 8.22 -4.57 20.82
N GLN A 109 8.16 -5.19 22.00
CA GLN A 109 9.11 -6.24 22.41
C GLN A 109 8.92 -7.57 21.67
N ASN A 110 7.74 -7.82 21.11
CA ASN A 110 7.42 -9.04 20.36
C ASN A 110 7.48 -8.84 18.84
N MET A 111 7.78 -7.62 18.36
CA MET A 111 7.93 -7.36 16.93
C MET A 111 9.28 -7.89 16.43
N MET A 112 9.23 -8.72 15.39
CA MET A 112 10.41 -9.15 14.65
C MET A 112 10.63 -8.22 13.46
N TYR A 113 11.81 -7.62 13.38
CA TYR A 113 12.23 -6.85 12.21
C TYR A 113 12.76 -7.78 11.12
N VAL A 114 12.28 -7.60 9.89
CA VAL A 114 12.74 -8.32 8.70
C VAL A 114 13.48 -7.31 7.81
N GLU A 115 14.76 -7.56 7.56
CA GLU A 115 15.59 -6.70 6.72
C GLU A 115 15.44 -7.05 5.23
N LEU A 116 14.59 -6.30 4.52
CA LEU A 116 14.33 -6.56 3.10
C LEU A 116 15.46 -6.11 2.16
N SER A 117 16.36 -5.24 2.60
CA SER A 117 17.47 -4.70 1.78
C SER A 117 18.52 -5.76 1.44
N VAL A 118 18.67 -6.78 2.27
CA VAL A 118 19.62 -7.88 2.07
C VAL A 118 18.99 -9.10 1.40
N GLU A 119 17.66 -9.10 1.24
CA GLU A 119 16.92 -10.18 0.60
C GLU A 119 17.03 -10.07 -0.92
N PRO A 120 17.74 -10.99 -1.62
CA PRO A 120 17.89 -10.92 -3.07
C PRO A 120 16.55 -10.99 -3.79
N SER A 121 15.58 -11.65 -3.17
CA SER A 121 14.20 -11.81 -3.66
C SER A 121 13.42 -10.49 -3.68
N PHE A 122 13.74 -9.54 -2.80
CA PHE A 122 13.06 -8.23 -2.75
C PHE A 122 13.25 -7.45 -4.05
N MET A 123 14.49 -7.39 -4.56
CA MET A 123 14.76 -6.66 -5.80
C MET A 123 14.06 -7.28 -7.01
N ASN A 124 13.95 -8.61 -7.06
CA ASN A 124 13.22 -9.30 -8.11
C ASN A 124 11.71 -8.98 -8.05
N GLU A 125 11.13 -8.98 -6.86
CA GLU A 125 9.73 -8.62 -6.64
C GLU A 125 9.49 -7.14 -6.97
N TYR A 126 10.37 -6.25 -6.52
CA TYR A 126 10.31 -4.82 -6.82
C TYR A 126 10.35 -4.55 -8.32
N VAL A 127 11.30 -5.15 -9.05
CA VAL A 127 11.39 -5.02 -10.51
C VAL A 127 10.15 -5.59 -11.21
N SER A 128 9.54 -6.64 -10.67
CA SER A 128 8.28 -7.16 -11.20
C SER A 128 7.10 -6.21 -10.93
N ALA A 129 7.19 -5.43 -9.85
CA ALA A 129 6.15 -4.51 -9.42
C ALA A 129 6.27 -3.10 -10.06
N ILE A 130 7.31 -2.76 -10.82
CA ILE A 130 7.42 -1.47 -11.54
C ILE A 130 6.51 -1.34 -12.78
N PHE A 131 5.61 -2.30 -13.00
CA PHE A 131 4.60 -2.27 -14.06
C PHE A 131 3.22 -2.05 -13.46
N LEU A 132 2.22 -1.71 -14.29
CA LEU A 132 0.83 -1.52 -13.86
C LEU A 132 -0.06 -2.64 -14.39
N PRO A 133 -0.79 -3.39 -13.54
CA PRO A 133 -0.63 -3.43 -12.08
C PRO A 133 0.67 -4.12 -11.64
N HIS A 134 1.19 -5.05 -12.45
CA HIS A 134 2.38 -5.86 -12.15
C HIS A 134 2.83 -6.59 -13.43
N THR A 135 4.08 -7.06 -13.52
CA THR A 135 4.53 -7.91 -14.65
C THR A 135 3.75 -9.22 -14.71
N HIS A 136 3.49 -9.80 -13.53
CA HIS A 136 2.69 -11.00 -13.33
C HIS A 136 1.21 -10.64 -13.20
N THR A 137 0.53 -10.50 -14.35
CA THR A 137 -0.88 -10.10 -14.42
C THR A 137 -1.84 -11.11 -13.77
N GLU A 138 -1.43 -12.37 -13.66
CA GLU A 138 -2.13 -13.44 -12.96
C GLU A 138 -2.27 -13.18 -11.45
N LEU A 139 -1.52 -12.23 -10.88
CA LEU A 139 -1.71 -11.81 -9.48
C LEU A 139 -2.85 -10.80 -9.33
N PHE A 140 -3.43 -10.31 -10.43
CA PHE A 140 -4.42 -9.23 -10.48
C PHE A 140 -5.62 -9.60 -11.39
N HIS A 141 -6.23 -10.75 -11.13
CA HIS A 141 -7.37 -11.27 -11.89
C HIS A 141 -8.54 -10.28 -11.97
N SER A 142 -8.88 -9.57 -10.88
CA SER A 142 -10.01 -8.64 -10.86
C SER A 142 -9.78 -7.45 -11.79
N VAL A 143 -8.53 -6.99 -11.90
CA VAL A 143 -8.12 -5.90 -12.78
C VAL A 143 -8.18 -6.35 -14.24
N MET A 144 -7.60 -7.52 -14.54
CA MET A 144 -7.56 -8.04 -15.91
C MET A 144 -8.95 -8.41 -16.44
N GLY A 145 -9.81 -8.99 -15.59
CA GLY A 145 -11.21 -9.26 -15.93
C GLY A 145 -11.98 -7.98 -16.25
N GLY A 146 -11.86 -6.95 -15.41
CA GLY A 146 -12.53 -5.66 -15.62
C GLY A 146 -12.05 -4.91 -16.88
N LEU A 147 -10.79 -5.08 -17.29
CA LEU A 147 -10.29 -4.51 -18.54
C LEU A 147 -10.89 -5.21 -19.77
N ALA A 148 -11.03 -6.54 -19.74
CA ALA A 148 -11.58 -7.31 -20.87
C ALA A 148 -13.07 -7.02 -21.13
N GLU A 149 -13.83 -6.62 -20.11
CA GLU A 149 -15.25 -6.25 -20.25
C GLU A 149 -15.47 -4.85 -20.82
N ASN A 150 -14.44 -3.99 -20.81
CA ASN A 150 -14.50 -2.59 -21.25
C ASN A 150 -13.84 -2.35 -22.62
N VAL A 151 -13.47 -3.41 -23.35
CA VAL A 151 -12.89 -3.36 -24.71
C VAL A 151 -13.90 -3.85 -25.76
#